data_AF-A0A0G0BHL1-F1
#
_entry.id   AF-A0A0G0BHL1-F1
#
_cell.length_a   1.000
_cell.length_b   1.000
_cell.length_c   1.000
_cell.angle_alpha   90.00
_cell.angle_beta   90.00
_cell.angle_gamma   90.00
#
_symmetry.space_group_name_H-M   'P 1'
#
loop_
_entity.id
_entity.type
_entity.pdbx_description
1 polymer ?
#
loop_
_entity_poly.entity_id
_entity_poly.type
_entity_poly.pdbx_seq_one_letter_code
_entity_poly.pdbx_strand_id
1 'polypeptide(L)'
;MSRSLKKGPYIDERLLNKVKNKKPGDKEAIKTWSRSCTIVPEMVGYTFGVYNGRKFISVYVVEEMVGHKLGEFSFTRTFFKHGGKIQKDLEQAAKQKEVDAAKAAKKA
;
A
#
# COMPACT_ATOMS: atom_id res chain seq x y z
N MET A 1 5.05 1.28 17.81
CA MET A 1 4.27 1.28 19.06
C MET A 1 2.87 1.80 18.79
N SER A 2 1.86 1.05 19.23
CA SER A 2 0.46 1.42 19.11
C SER A 2 0.07 2.49 20.15
N ARG A 3 -1.05 3.18 19.93
CA ARG A 3 -1.63 4.09 20.94
C ARG A 3 -2.17 3.25 22.11
N SER A 4 -2.22 3.85 23.30
CA SER A 4 -2.89 3.24 24.46
C SER A 4 -4.35 2.90 24.14
N LEU A 5 -4.81 1.72 24.56
CA LEU A 5 -6.16 1.22 24.34
C LEU A 5 -7.25 2.21 24.81
N LYS A 6 -7.03 2.91 25.92
CA LYS A 6 -7.97 3.91 26.47
C LYS A 6 -8.26 5.07 25.49
N LYS A 7 -7.34 5.38 24.57
CA LYS A 7 -7.44 6.52 23.64
C LYS A 7 -8.05 6.15 22.28
N GLY A 8 -8.25 4.86 22.00
CA GLY A 8 -8.75 4.38 20.73
C GLY A 8 -7.81 4.58 19.53
N PRO A 9 -8.16 4.01 18.36
CA PRO A 9 -7.44 4.23 17.12
C PRO A 9 -7.51 5.70 16.71
N TYR A 10 -6.45 6.20 16.06
CA TYR A 10 -6.49 7.53 15.46
C TYR A 10 -7.08 7.41 14.05
N ILE A 11 -8.14 8.18 13.79
CA ILE A 11 -8.86 8.23 12.52
C ILE A 11 -8.92 9.69 12.06
N ASP A 12 -8.64 9.93 10.79
CA ASP A 12 -8.83 11.25 10.18
C ASP A 12 -10.28 11.40 9.72
N GLU A 13 -11.01 12.34 10.30
CA GLU A 13 -12.42 12.61 10.00
C GLU A 13 -12.64 12.95 8.52
N ARG A 14 -11.68 13.65 7.89
CA ARG A 14 -11.78 14.01 6.46
C ARG A 14 -11.66 12.78 5.59
N LEU A 15 -10.86 11.80 6.01
CA LEU A 15 -10.72 10.55 5.29
C LEU A 15 -11.97 9.70 5.45
N LEU A 16 -12.51 9.62 6.67
CA LEU A 16 -13.72 8.88 6.97
C LEU A 16 -14.93 9.41 6.18
N ASN A 17 -15.08 10.73 6.11
CA ASN A 17 -16.16 11.34 5.31
C ASN A 17 -16.04 11.01 3.81
N LYS A 18 -14.82 10.94 3.25
CA LYS A 18 -14.62 10.50 1.86
C LYS A 18 -14.99 9.04 1.64
N VAL A 19 -14.72 8.18 2.62
CA VAL A 19 -15.09 6.75 2.56
C VAL A 19 -16.60 6.59 2.61
N LYS A 20 -17.28 7.30 3.54
CA LYS A 20 -18.75 7.27 3.67
C LYS A 20 -19.49 7.73 2.41
N ASN A 21 -18.91 8.67 1.67
CA ASN A 21 -19.50 9.21 0.45
C ASN A 21 -19.24 8.38 -0.80
N LYS A 22 -18.42 7.32 -0.72
CA LYS A 22 -18.11 6.44 -1.85
C LYS A 22 -18.75 5.07 -1.65
N LYS A 23 -18.98 4.36 -2.75
CA LYS A 23 -19.44 2.98 -2.69
C LYS A 23 -18.24 2.03 -2.64
N PRO A 24 -18.34 0.91 -1.91
CA PRO A 24 -17.31 -0.12 -1.95
C PRO A 24 -17.22 -0.68 -3.39
N GLY A 25 -16.00 -0.80 -3.91
CA GLY A 25 -15.74 -1.25 -5.28
C GLY A 25 -15.59 -0.14 -6.34
N ASP A 26 -15.73 1.14 -5.96
CA ASP A 26 -15.36 2.24 -6.86
C ASP A 26 -13.87 2.17 -7.20
N LYS A 27 -13.56 2.21 -8.50
CA LYS A 27 -12.18 2.13 -9.02
C LYS A 27 -11.34 3.37 -8.68
N GLU A 28 -11.98 4.45 -8.25
CA GLU A 28 -11.28 5.72 -8.01
C GLU A 28 -10.63 5.75 -6.63
N ALA A 29 -9.29 5.73 -6.62
CA ALA A 29 -8.51 5.75 -5.41
C ALA A 29 -8.71 7.04 -4.58
N ILE A 30 -8.95 6.88 -3.28
CA ILE A 30 -9.08 7.97 -2.33
C ILE A 30 -7.67 8.50 -2.00
N LYS A 31 -7.34 9.70 -2.48
CA LYS A 31 -6.05 10.34 -2.17
C LYS A 31 -6.01 10.80 -0.72
N THR A 32 -4.94 10.44 -0.01
CA THR A 32 -4.69 10.80 1.38
C THR A 32 -3.23 11.13 1.65
N TRP A 33 -3.02 12.14 2.48
CA TRP A 33 -1.73 12.47 3.10
C TRP A 33 -1.65 11.96 4.54
N SER A 34 -2.77 11.49 5.09
CA SER A 34 -2.88 11.04 6.48
C SER A 34 -2.32 9.64 6.63
N ARG A 35 -0.99 9.55 6.67
CA ARG A 35 -0.24 8.30 6.84
C ARG A 35 -0.36 7.71 8.25
N SER A 36 -0.73 8.53 9.23
CA SER A 36 -0.89 8.15 10.63
C SER A 36 -2.25 7.52 10.95
N CYS A 37 -3.23 7.67 10.03
CA CYS A 37 -4.58 7.13 10.16
C CYS A 37 -4.54 5.60 10.26
N THR A 38 -5.31 5.09 11.21
CA THR A 38 -5.50 3.66 11.44
C THR A 38 -6.56 3.15 10.46
N ILE A 39 -6.32 1.98 9.87
CA ILE A 39 -7.29 1.32 9.01
C ILE A 39 -8.40 0.76 9.90
N VAL A 40 -9.62 1.22 9.65
CA VAL A 40 -10.85 0.76 10.31
C VAL A 40 -11.62 -0.19 9.39
N PRO A 41 -12.48 -1.07 9.93
CA PRO A 41 -13.25 -2.03 9.13
C PRO A 41 -14.05 -1.40 7.98
N GLU A 42 -14.57 -0.18 8.17
CA GLU A 42 -15.31 0.56 7.13
C GLU A 42 -14.48 0.90 5.89
N MET A 43 -13.14 0.82 5.97
CA MET A 43 -12.22 1.12 4.87
C MET A 43 -11.87 -0.10 4.01
N VAL A 44 -12.34 -1.30 4.38
CA VAL A 44 -12.08 -2.53 3.63
C VAL A 44 -12.80 -2.49 2.28
N GLY A 45 -12.12 -2.91 1.21
CA GLY A 45 -12.64 -2.88 -0.15
C GLY A 45 -12.48 -1.54 -0.88
N TYR A 46 -11.81 -0.55 -0.27
CA TYR A 46 -11.44 0.70 -0.92
C TYR A 46 -9.96 0.72 -1.32
N THR A 47 -9.67 1.44 -2.42
CA THR A 47 -8.29 1.75 -2.80
C THR A 47 -7.92 3.13 -2.28
N PHE A 48 -6.82 3.23 -1.55
CA PHE A 48 -6.27 4.49 -1.07
C PHE A 48 -4.99 4.85 -1.84
N GLY A 49 -4.92 6.08 -2.34
CA GLY A 49 -3.67 6.67 -2.78
C GLY A 49 -2.97 7.28 -1.57
N VAL A 50 -2.00 6.57 -0.98
CA VAL A 50 -1.25 7.05 0.19
C VAL A 50 0.00 7.78 -0.25
N TYR A 51 0.10 9.07 0.10
CA TYR A 51 1.27 9.89 -0.25
C TYR A 51 2.53 9.40 0.44
N ASN A 52 3.62 9.23 -0.32
CA ASN A 52 4.91 8.76 0.21
C ASN A 52 6.00 9.83 0.30
N GLY A 53 5.67 11.10 0.04
CA GLY A 53 6.63 12.20 -0.04
C GLY A 53 6.98 12.63 -1.47
N ARG A 54 6.66 11.80 -2.47
CA ARG A 54 6.85 12.11 -3.89
C ARG A 54 5.64 11.78 -4.76
N LYS A 55 5.02 10.62 -4.54
CA LYS A 55 3.88 10.13 -5.31
C LYS A 55 2.84 9.48 -4.40
N PHE A 56 1.65 9.28 -4.96
CA PHE A 56 0.62 8.47 -4.34
C PHE A 56 0.81 7.00 -4.72
N ILE A 57 0.93 6.15 -3.71
CA ILE A 57 0.98 4.70 -3.89
C ILE A 57 -0.44 4.18 -3.68
N SER A 58 -0.97 3.45 -4.67
CA SER A 58 -2.26 2.80 -4.56
C SER A 58 -2.17 1.57 -3.67
N VAL A 59 -2.91 1.58 -2.57
CA VAL A 59 -3.02 0.49 -1.61
C VAL A 59 -4.48 0.05 -1.58
N TYR A 60 -4.74 -1.20 -1.97
CA TYR A 60 -6.05 -1.82 -1.82
C TYR A 60 -6.15 -2.44 -0.43
N VAL A 61 -7.16 -2.05 0.34
CA VAL A 61 -7.29 -2.45 1.74
C VAL A 61 -8.09 -3.74 1.87
N VAL A 62 -7.45 -4.73 2.50
CA VAL A 62 -8.03 -6.04 2.83
C VAL A 62 -8.27 -6.11 4.35
N GLU A 63 -9.14 -7.02 4.80
CA GLU A 63 -9.51 -7.18 6.21
C GLU A 63 -8.31 -7.44 7.14
N GLU A 64 -7.29 -8.18 6.67
CA GLU A 64 -6.06 -8.43 7.41
C GLU A 64 -5.25 -7.16 7.73
N MET A 65 -5.51 -6.05 7.02
CA MET A 65 -4.83 -4.77 7.24
C MET A 65 -5.50 -3.92 8.33
N VAL A 66 -6.64 -4.34 8.87
CA VAL A 66 -7.35 -3.60 9.93
C VAL A 66 -6.47 -3.49 11.18
N GLY A 67 -6.42 -2.30 11.77
CA GLY A 67 -5.57 -2.00 12.94
C GLY A 67 -4.16 -1.50 12.60
N HIS A 68 -3.70 -1.69 11.36
CA HIS A 68 -2.45 -1.12 10.87
C HIS A 68 -2.61 0.36 10.47
N LYS A 69 -1.49 1.05 10.27
CA LYS A 69 -1.49 2.42 9.74
C LYS A 69 -1.33 2.43 8.23
N LEU A 70 -2.04 3.34 7.56
CA LEU A 70 -1.92 3.50 6.09
C LEU A 70 -0.48 3.76 5.62
N GLY A 71 0.34 4.42 6.44
CA GLY A 71 1.74 4.68 6.15
C GLY A 71 2.62 3.43 6.07
N GLU A 72 2.24 2.32 6.70
CA GLU A 72 3.01 1.07 6.70
C GLU A 72 3.04 0.44 5.30
N PHE A 73 2.00 0.65 4.51
CA PHE A 73 1.86 0.14 3.15
C PHE A 73 2.43 1.07 2.07
N SER A 74 3.05 2.18 2.47
CA SER A 74 3.55 3.23 1.57
C SER A 74 4.99 3.58 1.92
N PHE A 75 5.95 2.84 1.37
CA PHE A 75 7.38 3.06 1.61
C PHE A 75 7.85 4.45 1.17
N THR A 76 8.57 5.14 2.05
CA THR A 76 9.05 6.52 1.84
C THR A 76 10.47 6.60 1.30
N ARG A 77 11.31 5.62 1.64
CA ARG A 77 12.70 5.54 1.19
C ARG A 77 12.86 4.36 0.24
N THR A 78 13.64 4.55 -0.81
CA THR A 78 14.07 3.43 -1.66
C THR A 78 15.21 2.74 -0.94
N PHE A 79 15.04 1.46 -0.62
CA PHE A 79 16.12 0.67 -0.05
C PHE A 79 17.12 0.30 -1.14
N PHE A 80 18.38 0.69 -0.94
CA PHE A 80 19.48 0.28 -1.80
C PHE A 80 20.25 -0.81 -1.09
N LYS A 81 20.27 -2.02 -1.66
CA LYS A 81 21.13 -3.11 -1.18
C LYS A 81 22.58 -2.80 -1.49
N HIS A 82 23.48 -3.14 -0.57
CA HIS A 82 24.91 -3.17 -0.86
C HIS A 82 25.22 -4.49 -1.59
N GLY A 83 25.50 -4.42 -2.90
CA GLY A 83 25.80 -5.60 -3.73
C GLY A 83 26.53 -5.32 -5.04
N GLY A 84 26.98 -4.08 -5.25
CA GLY A 84 27.62 -3.67 -6.51
C GLY A 84 26.74 -3.86 -7.74
N LYS A 85 27.33 -3.73 -8.94
CA LYS A 85 26.64 -3.99 -10.21
C LYS A 85 26.32 -5.49 -10.40
N ILE A 86 27.22 -6.37 -9.98
CA ILE A 86 27.13 -7.82 -10.20
C ILE A 86 25.85 -8.42 -9.57
N GLN A 87 25.55 -8.10 -8.31
CA GLN A 87 24.33 -8.62 -7.67
C GLN A 87 23.06 -8.07 -8.34
N LYS A 88 23.09 -6.82 -8.79
CA LYS A 88 21.97 -6.18 -9.48
C LYS A 88 21.69 -6.85 -10.83
N ASP A 89 22.74 -7.16 -11.59
CA ASP A 89 22.64 -7.80 -12.90
C ASP A 89 22.13 -9.25 -12.76
N LEU A 90 22.59 -9.98 -11.74
CA LEU A 90 22.08 -11.32 -11.42
C LEU A 90 20.60 -11.31 -11.00
N GLU A 91 20.18 -10.37 -10.15
CA GLU A 91 18.77 -10.21 -9.76
C GLU A 91 17.89 -9.79 -10.95
N GLN A 92 18.41 -8.99 -11.88
CA GLN A 92 17.70 -8.60 -13.11
C GLN A 92 17.55 -9.78 -14.08
N ALA A 93 18.61 -10.56 -14.27
CA ALA A 93 18.57 -11.78 -15.09
C ALA A 93 17.60 -12.81 -14.50
N ALA A 94 17.56 -12.97 -13.18
CA ALA A 94 16.60 -13.86 -12.50
C ALA A 94 15.14 -13.38 -12.70
N LYS A 95 14.89 -12.07 -12.55
CA LYS A 95 13.56 -11.48 -12.82
C LYS A 95 13.12 -11.64 -14.27
N GLN A 96 14.03 -11.48 -15.23
CA GLN A 96 13.71 -11.68 -16.65
C GLN A 96 13.33 -13.12 -16.93
N LYS A 97 14.05 -14.10 -16.37
CA LYS A 97 13.69 -15.52 -16.49
C LYS A 97 12.31 -15.84 -15.92
N GLU A 98 11.95 -15.30 -14.75
CA GLU A 98 10.60 -15.47 -14.19
C GLU A 98 9.52 -14.84 -15.07
N VAL A 99 9.78 -13.65 -15.61
CA VAL A 99 8.85 -12.96 -16.51
C VAL A 99 8.66 -13.73 -17.83
N ASP A 100 9.73 -14.29 -18.38
CA ASP A 100 9.68 -15.04 -19.63
C ASP A 100 9.01 -16.41 -19.43
N ALA A 101 9.24 -17.07 -18.30
CA ALA A 101 8.52 -18.29 -17.91
C ALA A 101 7.02 -18.03 -17.71
N ALA A 102 6.65 -16.93 -17.04
CA ALA A 102 5.25 -16.53 -16.86
C ALA A 102 4.56 -16.17 -18.19
N LYS A 103 5.29 -15.58 -19.15
CA LYS A 103 4.79 -15.32 -20.51
C LYS A 103 4.62 -16.60 -21.32
N ALA A 104 5.54 -17.56 -21.20
CA ALA A 104 5.44 -18.86 -21.87
C ALA A 104 4.24 -19.66 -21.33
N ALA A 105 4.04 -19.67 -20.01
CA ALA A 105 2.91 -20.35 -19.36
C ALA A 105 1.54 -19.71 -19.67
N LYS A 106 1.49 -18.41 -20.01
CA LYS A 106 0.26 -17.74 -20.48
C LYS A 106 0.00 -17.90 -21.98
N LYS A 107 0.99 -18.38 -22.74
CA LYS A 107 0.92 -18.56 -24.20
C LYS A 107 0.61 -20.01 -24.60
N ALA A 108 0.88 -20.96 -23.71
CA ALA A 108 0.32 -22.31 -23.75
C ALA A 108 -1.11 -22.32 -23.19
#